data_AF-A0A971JEL3-F1
#
_entry.id   AF-A0A971JEL3-F1
#
_cell.length_a   1.000
_cell.length_b   1.000
_cell.length_c   1.000
_cell.angle_alpha   90.00
_cell.angle_beta   90.00
_cell.angle_gamma   90.00
#
_symmetry.space_group_name_H-M   'P 1'
#
loop_
_entity.id
_entity.type
_entity.pdbx_description
1 polymer ?
#
loop_
_entity_poly.entity_id
_entity_poly.type
_entity_poly.pdbx_seq_one_letter_code
_entity_poly.pdbx_strand_id
1 'polypeptide(L)'
;MTKLKKMSRADGKKYIKSLVFVLSVAILITLMPTVAQATEPTQAADAVIDVSTVAELRTALENDAGAHIRLTKNITFTRANAADEDGGVNLGEGYYIIDLNNYKIEYNYKGRNGDPNGSPLVTRNTKGLTINGPGNIIGGAYAVEQGNPRGFLKVNGGKLQGVINSGIRMTGGVAYINGGTVTGNFYGVFHEDGIVVLNGGTVKSVRYKNMGYQSRQYGVVKNGIFTGNATLEDLVLIVDDLTISAGSSIKTVRGGGLIVKNSFVNNGTFTHESGIKSIGGEALIINYLGVTIGQDVAFKSLQMQERAWLTIENGATVTVSDTFVTEQGCSIIAKDGTLRLLGSIDHSGYAEGVPELEALQGDNGGPGPGSEQRDFIMETTAAEKLKALGLFQGVGTNPDGSTNFDLARKPSRTEALVMLIRLLGKDNEATSGSWTHPFTDVPKWADNYVGYAYENKLTNGISATEFGTGTASYKTYLTFVLRALGYSDKGGVDFTWDMPDDLALSIGIMSEGMHHEDFLRADVVLVSEAALNAMLKDGSNSLLDKLIEDGAVTQTP
;
A
#
# COMPACT_ATOMS: atom_id res chain seq x y z
N MET A 1 33.07 -40.11 65.59
CA MET A 1 34.19 -39.27 66.06
C MET A 1 35.32 -39.37 65.05
N THR A 2 35.74 -38.25 64.45
CA THR A 2 37.15 -37.79 64.28
C THR A 2 37.30 -36.88 63.06
N LYS A 3 37.46 -35.58 63.39
CA LYS A 3 38.21 -34.51 62.71
C LYS A 3 37.80 -34.01 61.31
N LEU A 4 37.19 -32.82 61.36
CA LEU A 4 37.44 -31.68 60.47
C LEU A 4 38.88 -31.65 59.91
N LYS A 5 39.01 -31.62 58.59
CA LYS A 5 40.15 -31.00 57.92
C LYS A 5 39.71 -29.57 57.54
N LYS A 6 40.29 -28.57 58.20
CA LYS A 6 40.13 -27.15 57.86
C LYS A 6 40.60 -26.94 56.41
N MET A 7 39.69 -26.71 55.49
CA MET A 7 40.00 -25.99 54.25
C MET A 7 39.99 -24.48 54.54
N SER A 8 40.97 -23.78 53.99
CA SER A 8 41.17 -22.36 54.20
C SER A 8 39.98 -21.55 53.66
N ARG A 9 39.70 -20.40 54.28
CA ARG A 9 38.61 -19.48 53.94
C ARG A 9 38.78 -18.79 52.56
N ALA A 10 39.82 -19.14 51.80
CA ALA A 10 40.12 -18.58 50.49
C ALA A 10 39.56 -19.39 49.30
N ASP A 11 39.25 -20.69 49.47
CA ASP A 11 38.81 -21.55 48.37
C ASP A 11 37.27 -21.71 48.26
N GLY A 12 36.52 -21.27 49.27
CA GLY A 12 35.05 -21.38 49.32
C GLY A 12 34.28 -20.30 48.54
N LYS A 13 34.95 -19.24 48.06
CA LYS A 13 34.28 -18.13 47.36
C LYS A 13 34.24 -18.29 45.83
N LYS A 14 35.01 -19.21 45.26
CA LYS A 14 35.04 -19.46 43.80
C LYS A 14 34.03 -20.53 43.35
N TYR A 15 33.64 -21.46 44.22
CA TYR A 15 32.74 -22.57 43.84
C TYR A 15 31.25 -22.33 44.13
N ILE A 16 30.88 -21.30 44.91
CA ILE A 16 29.47 -20.98 45.18
C ILE A 16 28.87 -20.03 44.14
N LYS A 17 29.70 -19.23 43.43
CA LYS A 17 29.22 -18.37 42.34
C LYS A 17 28.95 -19.12 41.03
N SER A 18 29.59 -20.25 40.78
CA SER A 18 29.37 -21.04 39.56
C SER A 18 28.23 -22.07 39.67
N LEU A 19 27.82 -22.48 40.87
CA LEU A 19 26.74 -23.47 41.03
C LEU A 19 25.35 -22.84 41.17
N VAL A 20 25.25 -21.57 41.59
CA VAL A 20 23.96 -20.85 41.67
C VAL A 20 23.54 -20.26 40.31
N PHE A 21 24.50 -20.02 39.40
CA PHE A 21 24.20 -19.50 38.07
C PHE A 21 23.72 -20.60 37.10
N VAL A 22 24.19 -21.84 37.25
CA VAL A 22 23.82 -22.95 36.35
C VAL A 22 22.48 -23.60 36.73
N LEU A 23 22.06 -23.54 38.00
CA LEU A 23 20.73 -24.04 38.40
C LEU A 23 19.59 -23.05 38.17
N SER A 24 19.88 -21.75 38.02
CA SER A 24 18.85 -20.71 37.81
C SER A 24 18.51 -20.49 36.34
N VAL A 25 19.36 -20.94 35.41
CA VAL A 25 19.12 -20.87 33.96
C VAL A 25 18.39 -22.10 33.43
N ALA A 26 18.46 -23.25 34.12
CA ALA A 26 17.80 -24.49 33.69
C ALA A 26 16.32 -24.62 34.10
N ILE A 27 15.83 -23.82 35.06
CA ILE A 27 14.44 -23.89 35.56
C ILE A 27 13.56 -22.75 35.02
N LEU A 28 14.13 -21.74 34.36
CA LEU A 28 13.36 -20.67 33.70
C LEU A 28 12.96 -21.00 32.25
N ILE A 29 13.39 -22.14 31.71
CA ILE A 29 13.13 -22.55 30.30
C ILE A 29 11.86 -23.42 30.16
N THR A 30 11.23 -23.86 31.25
CA THR A 30 10.07 -24.80 31.17
C THR A 30 8.71 -24.20 31.55
N LEU A 31 8.59 -22.87 31.68
CA LEU A 31 7.35 -22.22 32.11
C LEU A 31 7.07 -20.87 31.41
N MET A 32 7.47 -20.74 30.15
CA MET A 32 6.88 -19.71 29.29
C MET A 32 5.67 -20.31 28.58
N PRO A 33 4.45 -19.75 28.73
CA PRO A 33 3.35 -20.13 27.85
C PRO A 33 3.81 -19.87 26.41
N THR A 34 3.59 -20.83 25.53
CA THR A 34 3.66 -20.63 24.09
C THR A 34 2.68 -19.51 23.74
N VAL A 35 3.19 -18.28 23.74
CA VAL A 35 2.63 -17.21 22.94
C VAL A 35 2.91 -17.67 21.53
N ALA A 36 1.89 -18.25 20.89
CA ALA A 36 1.89 -18.34 19.44
C ALA A 36 2.25 -16.93 18.97
N GLN A 37 3.40 -16.80 18.27
CA GLN A 37 3.62 -15.63 17.45
C GLN A 37 2.36 -15.52 16.60
N ALA A 38 1.54 -14.51 16.90
CA ALA A 38 0.68 -13.96 15.89
C ALA A 38 1.65 -13.52 14.81
N THR A 39 1.80 -14.37 13.80
CA THR A 39 2.25 -13.91 12.49
C THR A 39 1.41 -12.67 12.23
N GLU A 40 2.04 -11.50 12.25
CA GLU A 40 1.45 -10.33 11.63
C GLU A 40 0.93 -10.79 10.26
N PRO A 41 -0.32 -10.46 9.90
CA PRO A 41 -0.86 -10.88 8.63
C PRO A 41 0.10 -10.38 7.58
N THR A 42 0.81 -11.32 6.96
CA THR A 42 1.60 -11.07 5.77
C THR A 42 0.58 -10.56 4.79
N GLN A 43 0.61 -9.25 4.52
CA GLN A 43 -0.33 -8.57 3.64
C GLN A 43 -0.21 -9.27 2.29
N ALA A 44 -1.19 -10.13 2.01
CA ALA A 44 -1.22 -10.92 0.78
C ALA A 44 -1.49 -9.95 -0.35
N ALA A 45 -0.42 -9.43 -0.95
CA ALA A 45 -0.49 -8.73 -2.22
C ALA A 45 -1.18 -9.66 -3.25
N ASP A 46 -2.32 -9.23 -3.78
CA ASP A 46 -2.93 -9.64 -5.06
C ASP A 46 -3.03 -11.14 -5.39
N ALA A 47 -3.02 -12.04 -4.41
CA ALA A 47 -3.17 -13.46 -4.68
C ALA A 47 -4.63 -13.79 -5.02
N VAL A 48 -4.90 -14.01 -6.32
CA VAL A 48 -6.21 -14.47 -6.79
C VAL A 48 -6.51 -15.85 -6.21
N ILE A 49 -7.60 -15.95 -5.44
CA ILE A 49 -8.04 -17.18 -4.77
C ILE A 49 -8.92 -18.00 -5.72
N ASP A 50 -8.46 -19.20 -6.09
CA ASP A 50 -9.27 -20.12 -6.88
C ASP A 50 -10.38 -20.74 -6.03
N VAL A 51 -11.62 -20.64 -6.50
CA VAL A 51 -12.82 -21.09 -5.78
C VAL A 51 -13.59 -22.10 -6.62
N SER A 52 -13.91 -23.25 -6.03
CA SER A 52 -14.57 -24.37 -6.69
C SER A 52 -15.81 -24.91 -5.94
N THR A 53 -16.02 -24.46 -4.69
CA THR A 53 -17.12 -24.88 -3.82
C THR A 53 -17.82 -23.70 -3.14
N VAL A 54 -19.05 -23.94 -2.65
CA VAL A 54 -19.80 -22.93 -1.88
C VAL A 54 -19.06 -22.54 -0.59
N ALA A 55 -18.43 -23.51 0.09
CA ALA A 55 -17.71 -23.23 1.33
C ALA A 55 -16.51 -22.30 1.10
N GLU A 56 -15.70 -22.57 0.07
CA GLU A 56 -14.59 -21.70 -0.34
C GLU A 56 -15.08 -20.30 -0.72
N LEU A 57 -16.18 -20.20 -1.49
CA LEU A 57 -16.75 -18.91 -1.89
C LEU A 57 -17.20 -18.11 -0.67
N ARG A 58 -17.88 -18.74 0.29
CA ARG A 58 -18.34 -18.08 1.52
C ARG A 58 -17.17 -17.63 2.39
N THR A 59 -16.18 -18.50 2.63
CA THR A 59 -14.98 -18.13 3.38
C THR A 59 -14.26 -16.92 2.76
N ALA A 60 -14.15 -16.88 1.44
CA ALA A 60 -13.48 -15.80 0.74
C ALA A 60 -14.27 -14.48 0.71
N LEU A 61 -15.60 -14.52 0.82
CA LEU A 61 -16.45 -13.33 0.64
C LEU A 61 -17.14 -12.83 1.92
N GLU A 62 -17.27 -13.65 2.97
CA GLU A 62 -17.94 -13.28 4.23
C GLU A 62 -16.97 -12.73 5.30
N ASN A 63 -15.72 -12.44 4.95
CA ASN A 63 -14.77 -11.76 5.83
C ASN A 63 -14.88 -10.23 5.71
N ASP A 64 -14.10 -9.46 6.47
CA ASP A 64 -14.11 -7.98 6.36
C ASP A 64 -12.86 -7.41 5.67
N ALA A 65 -11.88 -8.26 5.35
CA ALA A 65 -10.62 -7.84 4.73
C ALA A 65 -10.77 -7.58 3.22
N GLY A 66 -11.73 -8.26 2.56
CA GLY A 66 -11.82 -8.27 1.10
C GLY A 66 -11.15 -9.50 0.50
N ALA A 67 -11.38 -9.73 -0.80
CA ALA A 67 -10.74 -10.82 -1.54
C ALA A 67 -10.86 -10.64 -3.05
N HIS A 68 -9.85 -11.11 -3.78
CA HIS A 68 -9.94 -11.34 -5.22
C HIS A 68 -10.07 -12.84 -5.45
N ILE A 69 -11.21 -13.29 -5.99
CA ILE A 69 -11.47 -14.70 -6.28
C ILE A 69 -11.67 -14.96 -7.77
N ARG A 70 -11.30 -16.16 -8.21
CA ARG A 70 -11.54 -16.68 -9.55
C ARG A 70 -12.27 -18.01 -9.48
N LEU A 71 -13.39 -18.12 -10.19
CA LEU A 71 -14.13 -19.37 -10.24
C LEU A 71 -13.40 -20.41 -11.10
N THR A 72 -13.36 -21.64 -10.61
CA THR A 72 -12.86 -22.81 -11.36
C THR A 72 -13.92 -23.88 -11.56
N LYS A 73 -15.10 -23.71 -10.94
CA LYS A 73 -16.30 -24.55 -11.13
C LYS A 73 -17.56 -23.73 -10.96
N ASN A 74 -18.68 -24.29 -11.42
CA ASN A 74 -20.01 -23.75 -11.13
C ASN A 74 -20.33 -23.90 -9.64
N ILE A 75 -20.85 -22.83 -9.05
CA ILE A 75 -21.29 -22.76 -7.65
C ILE A 75 -22.81 -22.68 -7.63
N THR A 76 -23.46 -23.55 -6.86
CA THR A 76 -24.92 -23.53 -6.68
C THR A 76 -25.27 -23.52 -5.21
N PHE A 77 -25.93 -22.45 -4.76
CA PHE A 77 -26.51 -22.34 -3.44
C PHE A 77 -27.80 -23.13 -3.35
N THR A 78 -27.97 -23.81 -2.23
CA THR A 78 -29.13 -24.62 -1.84
C THR A 78 -29.50 -24.27 -0.40
N ARG A 79 -30.61 -24.83 0.09
CA ARG A 79 -31.00 -24.67 1.51
C ARG A 79 -29.91 -25.09 2.50
N ALA A 80 -29.08 -26.07 2.15
CA ALA A 80 -28.09 -26.62 3.06
C ALA A 80 -26.82 -25.79 3.21
N ASN A 81 -26.53 -24.88 2.25
CA ASN A 81 -25.22 -24.23 2.16
C ASN A 81 -25.26 -22.71 1.94
N ALA A 82 -26.42 -22.14 1.61
CA ALA A 82 -26.62 -20.68 1.58
C ALA A 82 -26.41 -20.07 2.98
N ALA A 83 -26.05 -18.79 3.02
CA ALA A 83 -25.95 -18.05 4.27
C ALA A 83 -27.30 -18.00 5.00
N ASP A 84 -28.38 -17.68 4.27
CA ASP A 84 -29.75 -17.67 4.77
C ASP A 84 -30.77 -17.83 3.62
N GLU A 85 -32.06 -17.58 3.91
CA GLU A 85 -33.15 -17.71 2.92
C GLU A 85 -33.22 -16.58 1.88
N ASP A 86 -32.51 -15.48 2.12
CA ASP A 86 -32.45 -14.29 1.27
C ASP A 86 -31.09 -14.15 0.56
N GLY A 87 -30.04 -14.79 1.09
CA GLY A 87 -28.65 -14.62 0.65
C GLY A 87 -27.88 -15.94 0.49
N GLY A 88 -27.22 -16.12 -0.66
CA GLY A 88 -26.24 -17.19 -0.87
C GLY A 88 -24.97 -16.94 -0.06
N VAL A 89 -24.41 -15.74 -0.24
CA VAL A 89 -23.32 -15.15 0.52
C VAL A 89 -23.76 -13.77 0.99
N ASN A 90 -23.57 -13.49 2.27
CA ASN A 90 -23.66 -12.13 2.82
C ASN A 90 -22.24 -11.55 2.87
N LEU A 91 -21.88 -10.76 1.87
CA LEU A 91 -20.51 -10.25 1.75
C LEU A 91 -20.21 -9.32 2.94
N GLY A 92 -19.00 -9.43 3.51
CA GLY A 92 -18.58 -8.56 4.60
C GLY A 92 -18.18 -7.16 4.13
N GLU A 93 -17.47 -6.42 4.97
CA GLU A 93 -17.28 -4.96 4.80
C GLU A 93 -16.23 -4.57 3.76
N GLY A 94 -15.34 -5.50 3.38
CA GLY A 94 -14.20 -5.23 2.50
C GLY A 94 -14.53 -4.96 1.03
N TYR A 95 -13.47 -5.02 0.21
CA TYR A 95 -13.53 -4.90 -1.24
C TYR A 95 -13.33 -6.25 -1.91
N TYR A 96 -14.21 -6.59 -2.85
CA TYR A 96 -14.25 -7.90 -3.47
C TYR A 96 -14.14 -7.83 -4.98
N ILE A 97 -13.38 -8.75 -5.55
CA ILE A 97 -13.32 -8.99 -6.99
C ILE A 97 -13.70 -10.44 -7.27
N ILE A 98 -14.64 -10.64 -8.17
CA ILE A 98 -15.08 -11.96 -8.63
C ILE A 98 -14.81 -12.08 -10.13
N ASP A 99 -13.84 -12.90 -10.49
CA ASP A 99 -13.63 -13.35 -11.86
C ASP A 99 -14.49 -14.60 -12.13
N LEU A 100 -15.56 -14.43 -12.90
CA LEU A 100 -16.50 -15.51 -13.19
C LEU A 100 -15.89 -16.63 -14.04
N ASN A 101 -14.89 -16.30 -14.88
CA ASN A 101 -14.08 -17.26 -15.62
C ASN A 101 -14.89 -18.34 -16.39
N ASN A 102 -15.96 -17.92 -17.08
CA ASN A 102 -16.94 -18.75 -17.79
C ASN A 102 -17.82 -19.66 -16.92
N TYR A 103 -17.68 -19.62 -15.59
CA TYR A 103 -18.51 -20.39 -14.67
C TYR A 103 -19.74 -19.62 -14.21
N LYS A 104 -20.60 -20.33 -13.48
CA LYS A 104 -21.86 -19.83 -12.95
C LYS A 104 -21.85 -19.78 -11.43
N ILE A 105 -22.39 -18.71 -10.85
CA ILE A 105 -22.91 -18.67 -9.48
C ILE A 105 -24.44 -18.70 -9.56
N GLU A 106 -25.08 -19.68 -8.95
CA GLU A 106 -26.54 -19.86 -9.03
C GLU A 106 -27.17 -19.96 -7.65
N TYR A 107 -28.30 -19.28 -7.48
CA TYR A 107 -29.13 -19.38 -6.29
C TYR A 107 -30.32 -20.32 -6.54
N ASN A 108 -30.26 -21.52 -5.95
CA ASN A 108 -31.31 -22.55 -6.04
C ASN A 108 -31.86 -22.91 -4.64
N TYR A 109 -31.77 -21.99 -3.69
CA TYR A 109 -32.50 -22.10 -2.44
C TYR A 109 -33.99 -21.90 -2.73
N LYS A 110 -34.84 -22.84 -2.32
CA LYS A 110 -36.30 -22.70 -2.37
C LYS A 110 -36.85 -22.64 -0.96
N GLY A 111 -37.56 -21.56 -0.64
CA GLY A 111 -38.23 -21.37 0.65
C GLY A 111 -39.39 -22.34 0.86
N ARG A 112 -40.13 -22.21 1.97
CA ARG A 112 -41.30 -23.07 2.25
C ARG A 112 -42.39 -22.96 1.17
N ASN A 113 -42.49 -21.80 0.52
CA ASN A 113 -43.47 -21.53 -0.53
C ASN A 113 -43.01 -22.04 -1.91
N GLY A 114 -41.81 -22.64 -2.03
CA GLY A 114 -41.28 -23.20 -3.27
C GLY A 114 -40.55 -22.20 -4.19
N ASP A 115 -40.69 -20.91 -3.94
CA ASP A 115 -40.05 -19.85 -4.73
C ASP A 115 -38.60 -19.56 -4.29
N PRO A 116 -37.67 -19.37 -5.24
CA PRO A 116 -36.33 -18.86 -4.95
C PRO A 116 -36.34 -17.34 -4.81
N ASN A 117 -36.59 -16.81 -3.61
CA ASN A 117 -36.73 -15.35 -3.38
C ASN A 117 -35.42 -14.62 -3.09
N GLY A 118 -34.31 -15.33 -2.86
CA GLY A 118 -33.04 -14.71 -2.49
C GLY A 118 -32.11 -14.35 -3.65
N SER A 119 -30.93 -13.87 -3.29
CA SER A 119 -29.83 -13.50 -4.18
C SER A 119 -28.57 -14.27 -3.83
N PRO A 120 -27.77 -14.73 -4.80
CA PRO A 120 -26.52 -15.43 -4.49
C PRO A 120 -25.47 -14.52 -3.86
N LEU A 121 -25.49 -13.22 -4.18
CA LEU A 121 -24.57 -12.21 -3.66
C LEU A 121 -25.36 -11.04 -3.06
N VAL A 122 -25.09 -10.72 -1.79
CA VAL A 122 -25.75 -9.67 -1.03
C VAL A 122 -24.69 -8.76 -0.39
N THR A 123 -24.70 -7.46 -0.71
CA THR A 123 -23.66 -6.49 -0.32
C THR A 123 -24.16 -5.43 0.66
N ARG A 124 -24.74 -5.86 1.79
CA ARG A 124 -25.38 -4.96 2.78
C ARG A 124 -24.41 -3.94 3.37
N ASN A 125 -23.19 -4.34 3.72
CA ASN A 125 -22.16 -3.48 4.31
C ASN A 125 -20.88 -3.39 3.45
N THR A 126 -20.86 -4.06 2.31
CA THR A 126 -19.67 -4.18 1.45
C THR A 126 -19.28 -2.85 0.85
N LYS A 127 -18.02 -2.45 1.00
CA LYS A 127 -17.49 -1.20 0.43
C LYS A 127 -17.40 -1.26 -1.09
N GLY A 128 -17.02 -2.39 -1.67
CA GLY A 128 -16.97 -2.55 -3.12
C GLY A 128 -17.08 -4.00 -3.58
N LEU A 129 -17.83 -4.23 -4.65
CA LEU A 129 -17.87 -5.52 -5.37
C LEU A 129 -17.62 -5.27 -6.85
N THR A 130 -16.60 -5.91 -7.42
CA THR A 130 -16.31 -5.94 -8.85
C THR A 130 -16.55 -7.32 -9.41
N ILE A 131 -17.33 -7.41 -10.49
CA ILE A 131 -17.65 -8.67 -11.18
C ILE A 131 -17.08 -8.60 -12.59
N ASN A 132 -16.16 -9.50 -12.88
CA ASN A 132 -15.52 -9.64 -14.18
C ASN A 132 -16.07 -10.89 -14.89
N GLY A 133 -16.39 -10.74 -16.18
CA GLY A 133 -16.83 -11.83 -17.03
C GLY A 133 -15.68 -12.49 -17.80
N PRO A 134 -15.99 -13.43 -18.73
CA PRO A 134 -17.32 -13.99 -19.03
C PRO A 134 -17.82 -14.96 -17.94
N GLY A 135 -19.12 -15.29 -17.96
CA GLY A 135 -19.76 -16.20 -16.99
C GLY A 135 -21.18 -15.77 -16.62
N ASN A 136 -21.83 -16.45 -15.66
CA ASN A 136 -23.23 -16.17 -15.28
C ASN A 136 -23.41 -16.04 -13.77
N ILE A 137 -24.25 -15.10 -13.34
CA ILE A 137 -24.81 -15.06 -11.99
C ILE A 137 -26.32 -15.17 -12.14
N ILE A 138 -26.88 -16.28 -11.67
CA ILE A 138 -28.31 -16.58 -11.78
C ILE A 138 -28.90 -16.57 -10.38
N GLY A 139 -29.68 -15.53 -10.08
CA GLY A 139 -30.34 -15.39 -8.80
C GLY A 139 -31.77 -15.87 -8.79
N GLY A 140 -32.30 -16.01 -7.58
CA GLY A 140 -33.70 -16.30 -7.35
C GLY A 140 -34.56 -15.08 -7.71
N ALA A 141 -34.65 -14.12 -6.80
CA ALA A 141 -35.25 -12.83 -7.12
C ALA A 141 -34.26 -11.93 -7.87
N TYR A 142 -33.01 -11.85 -7.38
CA TYR A 142 -31.97 -10.99 -7.94
C TYR A 142 -30.63 -11.71 -8.07
N ALA A 143 -29.84 -11.41 -9.10
CA ALA A 143 -28.49 -11.94 -9.22
C ALA A 143 -27.54 -11.28 -8.21
N VAL A 144 -27.74 -9.99 -7.93
CA VAL A 144 -27.01 -9.23 -6.91
C VAL A 144 -27.98 -8.29 -6.20
N GLU A 145 -27.93 -8.25 -4.87
CA GLU A 145 -28.55 -7.20 -4.05
C GLU A 145 -27.48 -6.22 -3.60
N GLN A 146 -27.48 -5.02 -4.20
CA GLN A 146 -26.60 -3.92 -3.82
C GLN A 146 -27.21 -3.12 -2.67
N GLY A 147 -26.68 -3.36 -1.47
CA GLY A 147 -27.27 -2.91 -0.21
C GLY A 147 -26.63 -1.67 0.41
N ASN A 148 -25.29 -1.61 0.40
CA ASN A 148 -24.55 -0.58 1.12
C ASN A 148 -24.75 0.82 0.47
N PRO A 149 -25.31 1.80 1.19
CA PRO A 149 -25.50 3.16 0.68
C PRO A 149 -24.19 3.90 0.37
N ARG A 150 -23.07 3.43 0.92
CA ARG A 150 -21.72 4.01 0.75
C ARG A 150 -20.83 3.18 -0.16
N GLY A 151 -21.30 2.01 -0.58
CA GLY A 151 -20.52 1.08 -1.37
C GLY A 151 -20.76 1.19 -2.87
N PHE A 152 -20.00 0.44 -3.65
CA PHE A 152 -20.21 0.31 -5.08
C PHE A 152 -20.28 -1.14 -5.58
N LEU A 153 -20.98 -1.31 -6.70
CA LEU A 153 -20.98 -2.50 -7.53
C LEU A 153 -20.41 -2.14 -8.91
N LYS A 154 -19.42 -2.87 -9.41
CA LYS A 154 -18.92 -2.78 -10.79
C LYS A 154 -19.23 -4.08 -11.52
N VAL A 155 -19.91 -3.97 -12.65
CA VAL A 155 -20.19 -5.10 -13.55
C VAL A 155 -19.45 -4.87 -14.86
N ASN A 156 -18.32 -5.56 -15.03
CA ASN A 156 -17.47 -5.45 -16.21
C ASN A 156 -17.79 -6.51 -17.28
N GLY A 157 -18.55 -7.55 -16.94
CA GLY A 157 -18.92 -8.60 -17.89
C GLY A 157 -19.82 -9.69 -17.30
N GLY A 158 -20.10 -10.70 -18.11
CA GLY A 158 -20.97 -11.82 -17.73
C GLY A 158 -22.46 -11.51 -17.86
N LYS A 159 -23.31 -12.45 -17.43
CA LYS A 159 -24.76 -12.32 -17.43
C LYS A 159 -25.29 -12.39 -16.01
N LEU A 160 -25.89 -11.30 -15.53
CA LEU A 160 -26.57 -11.20 -14.25
C LEU A 160 -28.07 -11.34 -14.50
N GLN A 161 -28.66 -12.43 -14.02
CA GLN A 161 -30.07 -12.76 -14.24
C GLN A 161 -30.80 -13.05 -12.93
N GLY A 162 -31.83 -12.27 -12.61
CA GLY A 162 -32.83 -12.65 -11.60
C GLY A 162 -33.95 -13.45 -12.24
N VAL A 163 -34.27 -14.63 -11.70
CA VAL A 163 -35.29 -15.53 -12.27
C VAL A 163 -36.72 -15.02 -12.03
N ILE A 164 -37.02 -14.53 -10.82
CA ILE A 164 -38.36 -14.05 -10.46
C ILE A 164 -38.52 -12.56 -10.73
N ASN A 165 -37.47 -11.77 -10.48
CA ASN A 165 -37.57 -10.31 -10.48
C ASN A 165 -36.59 -9.65 -11.45
N SER A 166 -35.44 -9.19 -10.98
CA SER A 166 -34.55 -8.30 -11.73
C SER A 166 -33.10 -8.76 -11.62
N GLY A 167 -32.24 -8.41 -12.56
CA GLY A 167 -30.82 -8.78 -12.49
C GLY A 167 -30.14 -8.22 -11.25
N ILE A 168 -30.35 -6.93 -10.98
CA ILE A 168 -29.81 -6.24 -9.81
C ILE A 168 -30.95 -5.60 -9.03
N ARG A 169 -30.89 -5.67 -7.71
CA ARG A 169 -31.66 -4.80 -6.81
C ARG A 169 -30.74 -3.74 -6.23
N MET A 170 -31.12 -2.48 -6.37
CA MET A 170 -30.40 -1.33 -5.84
C MET A 170 -31.19 -0.73 -4.67
N THR A 171 -30.64 -0.81 -3.46
CA THR A 171 -31.18 -0.14 -2.27
C THR A 171 -30.25 0.93 -1.71
N GLY A 172 -29.13 1.23 -2.39
CA GLY A 172 -28.16 2.26 -2.02
C GLY A 172 -26.87 2.20 -2.84
N GLY A 173 -25.98 3.18 -2.67
CA GLY A 173 -24.64 3.17 -3.25
C GLY A 173 -24.63 3.46 -4.76
N VAL A 174 -23.59 2.99 -5.46
CA VAL A 174 -23.49 3.14 -6.93
C VAL A 174 -23.30 1.79 -7.62
N ALA A 175 -24.08 1.52 -8.66
CA ALA A 175 -23.81 0.43 -9.59
C ALA A 175 -23.29 0.95 -10.94
N TYR A 176 -22.04 0.64 -11.24
CA TYR A 176 -21.41 0.85 -12.54
C TYR A 176 -21.61 -0.38 -13.42
N ILE A 177 -22.41 -0.25 -14.47
CA ILE A 177 -22.61 -1.30 -15.48
C ILE A 177 -21.77 -0.93 -16.70
N ASN A 178 -20.55 -1.48 -16.73
CA ASN A 178 -19.55 -1.22 -17.77
C ASN A 178 -19.65 -2.23 -18.91
N GLY A 179 -20.14 -3.45 -18.64
CA GLY A 179 -20.23 -4.51 -19.62
C GLY A 179 -21.21 -5.63 -19.23
N GLY A 180 -21.30 -6.65 -20.08
CA GLY A 180 -22.15 -7.82 -19.82
C GLY A 180 -23.64 -7.60 -20.10
N THR A 181 -24.49 -8.47 -19.55
CA THR A 181 -25.95 -8.39 -19.65
C THR A 181 -26.60 -8.44 -18.28
N VAL A 182 -27.42 -7.44 -17.96
CA VAL A 182 -28.22 -7.39 -16.73
C VAL A 182 -29.70 -7.51 -17.09
N THR A 183 -30.31 -8.61 -16.68
CA THR A 183 -31.67 -8.96 -17.07
C THR A 183 -32.44 -9.63 -15.94
N GLY A 184 -33.75 -9.67 -16.05
CA GLY A 184 -34.62 -10.38 -15.15
C GLY A 184 -36.00 -10.52 -15.76
N ASN A 185 -36.88 -11.23 -15.06
CA ASN A 185 -38.26 -11.44 -15.49
C ASN A 185 -39.01 -10.10 -15.66
N PHE A 186 -38.88 -9.17 -14.71
CA PHE A 186 -39.45 -7.84 -14.82
C PHE A 186 -38.45 -6.86 -15.43
N TYR A 187 -37.33 -6.58 -14.75
CA TYR A 187 -36.40 -5.50 -15.11
C TYR A 187 -34.95 -5.98 -15.19
N GLY A 188 -34.06 -5.12 -15.70
CA GLY A 188 -32.62 -5.32 -15.54
C GLY A 188 -32.20 -4.91 -14.13
N VAL A 189 -32.52 -3.68 -13.75
CA VAL A 189 -32.26 -3.14 -12.41
C VAL A 189 -33.57 -2.70 -11.79
N PHE A 190 -33.85 -3.24 -10.61
CA PHE A 190 -34.89 -2.76 -9.70
C PHE A 190 -34.27 -1.72 -8.78
N HIS A 191 -34.69 -0.46 -8.92
CA HIS A 191 -33.99 0.71 -8.39
C HIS A 191 -34.84 1.40 -7.32
N GLU A 192 -34.54 1.14 -6.06
CA GLU A 192 -35.25 1.73 -4.91
C GLU A 192 -34.53 2.98 -4.39
N ASP A 193 -33.20 2.90 -4.31
CA ASP A 193 -32.29 4.00 -3.94
C ASP A 193 -30.90 3.76 -4.58
N GLY A 194 -29.99 4.72 -4.46
CA GLY A 194 -28.65 4.70 -5.06
C GLY A 194 -28.59 5.24 -6.50
N ILE A 195 -27.43 5.09 -7.13
CA ILE A 195 -27.16 5.60 -8.48
C ILE A 195 -26.80 4.44 -9.40
N VAL A 196 -27.36 4.43 -10.61
CA VAL A 196 -27.01 3.47 -11.66
C VAL A 196 -26.28 4.20 -12.78
N VAL A 197 -25.05 3.81 -13.05
CA VAL A 197 -24.22 4.36 -14.12
C VAL A 197 -24.14 3.34 -15.25
N LEU A 198 -24.64 3.71 -16.42
CA LEU A 198 -24.69 2.88 -17.63
C LEU A 198 -23.59 3.32 -18.61
N ASN A 199 -22.43 2.68 -18.53
CA ASN A 199 -21.27 2.95 -19.38
C ASN A 199 -21.14 1.93 -20.53
N GLY A 200 -21.87 0.83 -20.47
CA GLY A 200 -21.86 -0.20 -21.49
C GLY A 200 -22.77 -1.38 -21.16
N GLY A 201 -22.55 -2.50 -21.85
CA GLY A 201 -23.35 -3.72 -21.67
C GLY A 201 -24.80 -3.57 -22.14
N THR A 202 -25.61 -4.58 -21.83
CA THR A 202 -27.04 -4.62 -22.15
C THR A 202 -27.86 -4.72 -20.87
N VAL A 203 -28.63 -3.68 -20.55
CA VAL A 203 -29.53 -3.65 -19.40
C VAL A 203 -30.97 -3.63 -19.88
N LYS A 204 -31.78 -4.63 -19.52
CA LYS A 204 -33.17 -4.76 -19.99
C LYS A 204 -33.99 -3.49 -19.72
N SER A 205 -33.91 -2.97 -18.50
CA SER A 205 -34.47 -1.67 -18.09
C SER A 205 -33.99 -1.31 -16.69
N VAL A 206 -33.85 -0.03 -16.39
CA VAL A 206 -33.71 0.49 -15.02
C VAL A 206 -35.06 1.05 -14.60
N ARG A 207 -35.64 0.55 -13.50
CA ARG A 207 -36.97 0.98 -13.04
C ARG A 207 -36.93 1.45 -11.60
N TYR A 208 -37.26 2.73 -11.43
CA TYR A 208 -37.50 3.30 -10.12
C TYR A 208 -38.78 2.72 -9.50
N LYS A 209 -38.71 2.34 -8.22
CA LYS A 209 -39.91 2.05 -7.41
C LYS A 209 -39.66 2.45 -5.97
N ASN A 210 -40.42 3.44 -5.51
CA ASN A 210 -40.45 3.80 -4.10
C ASN A 210 -41.20 2.71 -3.31
N MET A 211 -40.56 2.17 -2.26
CA MET A 211 -41.12 1.14 -1.39
C MET A 211 -41.73 1.69 -0.08
N GLY A 212 -42.01 3.00 -0.03
CA GLY A 212 -42.63 3.69 1.12
C GLY A 212 -41.64 4.48 1.99
N TYR A 213 -40.36 4.53 1.62
CA TYR A 213 -39.31 5.28 2.31
C TYR A 213 -38.87 6.48 1.45
N GLN A 214 -38.41 7.56 2.09
CA GLN A 214 -37.79 8.65 1.34
C GLN A 214 -36.44 8.19 0.81
N SER A 215 -36.31 8.06 -0.52
CA SER A 215 -35.02 7.84 -1.19
C SER A 215 -34.09 9.00 -0.88
N ARG A 216 -32.85 8.68 -0.48
CA ARG A 216 -31.83 9.69 -0.17
C ARG A 216 -31.01 10.04 -1.40
N GLN A 217 -30.88 9.10 -2.34
CA GLN A 217 -29.97 9.16 -3.47
C GLN A 217 -30.60 8.48 -4.68
N TYR A 218 -31.45 9.13 -5.49
CA TYR A 218 -31.94 8.54 -6.73
C TYR A 218 -31.25 9.14 -7.94
N GLY A 219 -30.58 8.33 -8.75
CA GLY A 219 -29.98 8.83 -9.99
C GLY A 219 -29.69 7.75 -11.03
N VAL A 220 -29.87 8.09 -12.31
CA VAL A 220 -29.38 7.27 -13.43
C VAL A 220 -28.48 8.13 -14.29
N VAL A 221 -27.25 7.68 -14.52
CA VAL A 221 -26.34 8.23 -15.52
C VAL A 221 -26.39 7.33 -16.73
N LYS A 222 -26.86 7.85 -17.87
CA LYS A 222 -26.88 7.12 -19.14
C LYS A 222 -26.26 7.98 -20.22
N ASN A 223 -25.22 7.46 -20.87
CA ASN A 223 -24.46 8.19 -21.90
C ASN A 223 -23.99 9.57 -21.37
N GLY A 224 -23.47 9.59 -20.14
CA GLY A 224 -23.05 10.82 -19.46
C GLY A 224 -24.18 11.74 -19.00
N ILE A 225 -25.45 11.41 -19.21
CA ILE A 225 -26.58 12.26 -18.78
C ILE A 225 -27.14 11.74 -17.47
N PHE A 226 -27.08 12.56 -16.41
CA PHE A 226 -27.70 12.29 -15.12
C PHE A 226 -29.15 12.78 -15.10
N THR A 227 -30.05 11.88 -14.67
CA THR A 227 -31.44 12.20 -14.33
C THR A 227 -31.77 11.67 -12.94
N GLY A 228 -32.37 12.50 -12.09
CA GLY A 228 -32.74 12.15 -10.72
C GLY A 228 -32.37 13.23 -9.69
N ASN A 229 -32.44 12.89 -8.41
CA ASN A 229 -32.04 13.75 -7.30
C ASN A 229 -31.19 12.93 -6.32
N ALA A 230 -29.92 13.28 -6.18
CA ALA A 230 -28.99 12.53 -5.35
C ALA A 230 -28.26 13.40 -4.33
N THR A 231 -28.29 12.98 -3.06
CA THR A 231 -27.45 13.55 -1.99
C THR A 231 -26.31 12.58 -1.67
N LEU A 232 -25.13 12.83 -2.21
CA LEU A 232 -23.93 12.02 -2.01
C LEU A 232 -23.39 12.25 -0.60
N GLU A 233 -23.54 11.26 0.27
CA GLU A 233 -23.16 11.27 1.70
C GLU A 233 -22.28 10.04 1.96
N ASP A 234 -21.02 10.24 2.32
CA ASP A 234 -19.95 9.24 2.43
C ASP A 234 -19.83 8.33 1.17
N LEU A 235 -20.22 8.84 0.01
CA LEU A 235 -20.25 8.14 -1.28
C LEU A 235 -19.62 9.02 -2.36
N VAL A 236 -18.63 8.50 -3.08
CA VAL A 236 -17.98 9.21 -4.18
C VAL A 236 -18.46 8.66 -5.53
N LEU A 237 -19.19 9.48 -6.29
CA LEU A 237 -19.58 9.19 -7.67
C LEU A 237 -18.45 9.57 -8.61
N ILE A 238 -17.95 8.60 -9.38
CA ILE A 238 -16.85 8.77 -10.34
C ILE A 238 -17.38 8.47 -11.74
N VAL A 239 -17.34 9.46 -12.63
CA VAL A 239 -17.84 9.34 -14.00
C VAL A 239 -16.89 10.00 -14.98
N ASP A 240 -16.87 9.54 -16.23
CA ASP A 240 -16.00 10.12 -17.26
C ASP A 240 -16.56 11.47 -17.72
N ASP A 241 -17.81 11.50 -18.18
CA ASP A 241 -18.54 12.71 -18.59
C ASP A 241 -19.87 12.81 -17.83
N LEU A 242 -20.29 14.05 -17.52
CA LEU A 242 -21.54 14.28 -16.80
C LEU A 242 -22.29 15.54 -17.24
N THR A 243 -23.53 15.35 -17.66
CA THR A 243 -24.54 16.39 -17.83
C THR A 243 -25.65 16.20 -16.81
N ILE A 244 -25.82 17.13 -15.86
CA ILE A 244 -26.98 17.13 -14.96
C ILE A 244 -28.18 17.71 -15.73
N SER A 245 -29.23 16.91 -15.92
CA SER A 245 -30.41 17.32 -16.68
C SER A 245 -31.23 18.39 -15.97
N ALA A 246 -31.98 19.18 -16.74
CA ALA A 246 -32.97 20.11 -16.18
C ALA A 246 -33.95 19.38 -15.24
N GLY A 247 -34.22 19.96 -14.07
CA GLY A 247 -35.06 19.36 -13.03
C GLY A 247 -34.39 18.23 -12.23
N SER A 248 -33.12 17.93 -12.49
CA SER A 248 -32.32 16.97 -11.71
C SER A 248 -31.35 17.70 -10.78
N SER A 249 -30.92 17.02 -9.71
CA SER A 249 -29.98 17.58 -8.75
C SER A 249 -28.94 16.59 -8.24
N ILE A 250 -27.73 17.09 -8.02
CA ILE A 250 -26.68 16.39 -7.27
C ILE A 250 -26.22 17.32 -6.15
N LYS A 251 -26.18 16.81 -4.93
CA LYS A 251 -25.67 17.49 -3.75
C LYS A 251 -24.59 16.65 -3.10
N THR A 252 -23.43 17.22 -2.76
CA THR A 252 -22.42 16.52 -1.94
C THR A 252 -22.43 17.03 -0.51
N VAL A 253 -22.40 16.10 0.44
CA VAL A 253 -22.35 16.34 1.89
C VAL A 253 -21.47 15.28 2.55
N ARG A 254 -21.08 15.50 3.81
CA ARG A 254 -20.37 14.59 4.73
C ARG A 254 -19.55 13.51 4.01
N GLY A 255 -18.30 13.79 3.65
CA GLY A 255 -17.40 12.81 3.02
C GLY A 255 -17.78 12.33 1.62
N GLY A 256 -18.97 12.66 1.11
CA GLY A 256 -19.42 12.31 -0.24
C GLY A 256 -18.74 13.16 -1.31
N GLY A 257 -18.87 12.76 -2.57
CA GLY A 257 -18.18 13.50 -3.61
C GLY A 257 -18.59 13.20 -5.03
N LEU A 258 -18.23 14.14 -5.91
CA LEU A 258 -18.43 14.04 -7.34
C LEU A 258 -17.10 14.23 -8.05
N ILE A 259 -16.66 13.21 -8.80
CA ILE A 259 -15.48 13.24 -9.64
C ILE A 259 -15.92 13.03 -11.09
N VAL A 260 -15.74 14.07 -11.92
CA VAL A 260 -16.00 14.05 -13.37
C VAL A 260 -14.67 14.21 -14.09
N LYS A 261 -14.22 13.15 -14.78
CA LYS A 261 -12.86 13.11 -15.34
C LYS A 261 -12.67 14.06 -16.52
N ASN A 262 -13.68 14.18 -17.37
CA ASN A 262 -13.63 14.88 -18.66
C ASN A 262 -14.56 16.09 -18.66
N SER A 263 -15.77 15.98 -19.22
CA SER A 263 -16.69 17.11 -19.42
C SER A 263 -17.80 17.17 -18.36
N PHE A 264 -18.07 18.37 -17.83
CA PHE A 264 -19.18 18.66 -16.93
C PHE A 264 -20.10 19.75 -17.48
N VAL A 265 -21.40 19.43 -17.59
CA VAL A 265 -22.45 20.38 -17.97
C VAL A 265 -23.55 20.34 -16.91
N ASN A 266 -23.91 21.50 -16.35
CA ASN A 266 -24.98 21.57 -15.36
C ASN A 266 -26.20 22.32 -15.92
N ASN A 267 -27.21 21.58 -16.39
CA ASN A 267 -28.51 22.13 -16.78
C ASN A 267 -29.56 22.03 -15.64
N GLY A 268 -29.19 21.43 -14.50
CA GLY A 268 -30.03 21.31 -13.32
C GLY A 268 -29.38 22.02 -12.13
N THR A 269 -29.32 21.34 -10.99
CA THR A 269 -28.71 21.87 -9.77
C THR A 269 -27.54 21.01 -9.31
N PHE A 270 -26.39 21.65 -9.09
CA PHE A 270 -25.27 21.05 -8.39
C PHE A 270 -24.92 21.87 -7.16
N THR A 271 -24.88 21.23 -6.00
CA THR A 271 -24.52 21.87 -4.73
C THR A 271 -23.38 21.09 -4.07
N HIS A 272 -22.30 21.79 -3.74
CA HIS A 272 -21.16 21.22 -3.03
C HIS A 272 -21.09 21.83 -1.62
N GLU A 273 -21.55 21.10 -0.60
CA GLU A 273 -21.50 21.56 0.79
C GLU A 273 -20.29 21.01 1.55
N SER A 274 -19.88 19.78 1.25
CA SER A 274 -18.64 19.19 1.77
C SER A 274 -18.18 17.98 0.95
N GLY A 275 -17.01 17.45 1.34
CA GLY A 275 -16.37 16.28 0.73
C GLY A 275 -15.57 16.67 -0.51
N ILE A 276 -15.52 15.80 -1.55
CA ILE A 276 -14.70 16.04 -2.75
C ILE A 276 -15.53 16.48 -3.95
N LYS A 277 -15.06 17.53 -4.63
CA LYS A 277 -15.51 17.92 -5.97
C LYS A 277 -14.31 17.94 -6.90
N SER A 278 -14.35 17.15 -7.96
CA SER A 278 -13.35 17.20 -9.04
C SER A 278 -14.02 17.31 -10.40
N ILE A 279 -13.67 18.34 -11.17
CA ILE A 279 -14.20 18.59 -12.52
C ILE A 279 -13.01 18.82 -13.46
N GLY A 280 -12.87 17.98 -14.49
CA GLY A 280 -11.78 18.12 -15.47
C GLY A 280 -10.37 17.97 -14.87
N GLY A 281 -10.26 17.25 -13.74
CA GLY A 281 -9.01 17.04 -13.02
C GLY A 281 -8.68 18.07 -11.95
N GLU A 282 -9.46 19.16 -11.79
CA GLU A 282 -9.28 20.11 -10.68
C GLU A 282 -10.08 19.63 -9.47
N ALA A 283 -9.43 19.13 -8.42
CA ALA A 283 -10.06 18.58 -7.24
C ALA A 283 -9.96 19.53 -6.03
N LEU A 284 -11.07 19.66 -5.31
CA LEU A 284 -11.18 20.39 -4.05
C LEU A 284 -11.86 19.49 -3.00
N ILE A 285 -11.26 19.39 -1.81
CA ILE A 285 -11.84 18.75 -0.62
C ILE A 285 -12.03 19.81 0.46
N ILE A 286 -13.23 19.91 1.01
CA ILE A 286 -13.56 20.83 2.11
C ILE A 286 -14.26 20.10 3.27
N ASN A 287 -14.03 20.62 4.48
CA ASN A 287 -14.66 20.25 5.76
C ASN A 287 -14.17 18.92 6.36
N TYR A 288 -14.17 18.81 7.70
CA TYR A 288 -13.57 17.72 8.48
C TYR A 288 -14.20 16.33 8.27
N LEU A 289 -15.39 16.25 7.66
CA LEU A 289 -16.08 14.98 7.44
C LEU A 289 -15.44 14.26 6.24
N GLY A 290 -14.58 13.28 6.54
CA GLY A 290 -13.59 12.76 5.61
C GLY A 290 -14.10 12.02 4.38
N VAL A 291 -13.38 12.21 3.29
CA VAL A 291 -13.56 11.54 1.99
C VAL A 291 -12.75 10.26 1.98
N THR A 292 -13.35 9.17 1.49
CA THR A 292 -12.63 7.90 1.28
C THR A 292 -12.59 7.57 -0.22
N ILE A 293 -11.39 7.31 -0.74
CA ILE A 293 -11.16 6.91 -2.13
C ILE A 293 -10.60 5.49 -2.13
N GLY A 294 -11.44 4.53 -2.54
CA GLY A 294 -11.07 3.12 -2.70
C GLY A 294 -10.90 2.69 -4.17
N GLN A 295 -10.71 3.64 -5.09
CA GLN A 295 -10.57 3.39 -6.52
C GLN A 295 -9.50 4.32 -7.11
N ASP A 296 -8.78 3.84 -8.11
CA ASP A 296 -7.79 4.65 -8.82
C ASP A 296 -8.43 5.90 -9.42
N VAL A 297 -7.84 7.05 -9.12
CA VAL A 297 -8.25 8.35 -9.65
C VAL A 297 -7.02 9.21 -9.94
N ALA A 298 -7.14 10.05 -10.96
CA ALA A 298 -6.12 11.00 -11.30
C ALA A 298 -6.72 12.41 -11.30
N PHE A 299 -5.98 13.34 -10.70
CA PHE A 299 -6.27 14.75 -10.70
C PHE A 299 -5.11 15.49 -11.32
N LYS A 300 -5.44 16.57 -12.02
CA LYS A 300 -4.45 17.58 -12.37
C LYS A 300 -3.97 18.29 -11.11
N SER A 301 -4.91 18.81 -10.32
CA SER A 301 -4.63 19.46 -9.05
C SER A 301 -5.54 18.95 -7.94
N LEU A 302 -5.06 18.97 -6.70
CA LEU A 302 -5.82 18.60 -5.52
C LEU A 302 -5.56 19.61 -4.39
N GLN A 303 -6.61 20.31 -3.98
CA GLN A 303 -6.59 21.24 -2.86
C GLN A 303 -7.45 20.74 -1.70
N MET A 304 -6.94 20.83 -0.47
CA MET A 304 -7.65 20.47 0.75
C MET A 304 -7.72 21.66 1.72
N GLN A 305 -8.92 21.97 2.21
CA GLN A 305 -9.20 23.14 3.04
C GLN A 305 -10.16 22.81 4.20
N GLU A 306 -10.34 23.73 5.14
CA GLU A 306 -11.36 23.63 6.21
C GLU A 306 -11.24 22.34 7.05
N ARG A 307 -10.00 21.96 7.39
CA ARG A 307 -9.69 20.71 8.13
C ARG A 307 -10.12 19.43 7.38
N ALA A 308 -10.15 19.48 6.05
CA ALA A 308 -10.51 18.36 5.20
C ALA A 308 -9.74 17.08 5.52
N TRP A 309 -10.42 15.94 5.38
CA TRP A 309 -9.83 14.62 5.60
C TRP A 309 -9.94 13.77 4.35
N LEU A 310 -8.84 13.12 3.94
CA LEU A 310 -8.78 12.19 2.82
C LEU A 310 -8.20 10.85 3.29
N THR A 311 -8.95 9.76 3.08
CA THR A 311 -8.46 8.39 3.23
C THR A 311 -8.34 7.73 1.87
N ILE A 312 -7.21 7.10 1.58
CA ILE A 312 -6.99 6.27 0.39
C ILE A 312 -6.87 4.83 0.86
N GLU A 313 -7.67 3.92 0.30
CA GLU A 313 -7.69 2.50 0.69
C GLU A 313 -7.87 1.58 -0.51
N ASN A 314 -7.93 0.25 -0.27
CA ASN A 314 -8.19 -0.78 -1.30
C ASN A 314 -7.11 -0.86 -2.39
N GLY A 315 -5.84 -0.67 -2.03
CA GLY A 315 -4.73 -0.57 -2.97
C GLY A 315 -4.86 0.58 -3.98
N ALA A 316 -5.81 1.50 -3.80
CA ALA A 316 -6.10 2.52 -4.78
C ALA A 316 -4.95 3.52 -4.89
N THR A 317 -4.69 3.97 -6.11
CA THR A 317 -3.74 5.05 -6.39
C THR A 317 -4.48 6.35 -6.71
N VAL A 318 -4.26 7.37 -5.89
CA VAL A 318 -4.62 8.76 -6.19
C VAL A 318 -3.40 9.45 -6.78
N THR A 319 -3.45 9.83 -8.06
CA THR A 319 -2.36 10.57 -8.70
C THR A 319 -2.69 12.05 -8.81
N VAL A 320 -1.75 12.93 -8.43
CA VAL A 320 -1.86 14.38 -8.63
C VAL A 320 -0.72 14.84 -9.52
N SER A 321 -1.03 15.32 -10.72
CA SER A 321 -0.01 15.54 -11.76
C SER A 321 0.63 16.91 -11.77
N ASP A 322 0.02 17.93 -11.15
CA ASP A 322 0.44 19.34 -11.27
C ASP A 322 0.61 20.02 -9.90
N THR A 323 -0.48 20.24 -9.16
CA THR A 323 -0.41 21.00 -7.91
C THR A 323 -1.19 20.32 -6.80
N PHE A 324 -0.52 20.11 -5.67
CA PHE A 324 -1.10 19.56 -4.46
C PHE A 324 -0.97 20.55 -3.30
N VAL A 325 -2.09 20.93 -2.70
CA VAL A 325 -2.14 21.96 -1.64
C VAL A 325 -3.00 21.47 -0.48
N THR A 326 -2.53 21.64 0.75
CA THR A 326 -3.34 21.39 1.95
C THR A 326 -3.18 22.51 2.97
N GLU A 327 -4.29 23.00 3.52
CA GLU A 327 -4.27 23.92 4.66
C GLU A 327 -3.92 23.22 5.98
N GLN A 328 -3.56 24.02 6.98
CA GLN A 328 -3.35 23.55 8.34
C GLN A 328 -4.60 22.83 8.91
N GLY A 329 -4.36 21.67 9.53
CA GLY A 329 -5.40 20.86 10.15
C GLY A 329 -6.17 19.96 9.18
N CYS A 330 -5.81 19.95 7.89
CA CYS A 330 -6.22 18.87 6.98
C CYS A 330 -5.49 17.57 7.31
N SER A 331 -6.08 16.43 6.99
CA SER A 331 -5.51 15.11 7.27
C SER A 331 -5.58 14.19 6.06
N ILE A 332 -4.51 13.46 5.79
CA ILE A 332 -4.44 12.47 4.71
C ILE A 332 -3.98 11.15 5.27
N ILE A 333 -4.66 10.06 4.95
CA ILE A 333 -4.26 8.73 5.39
C ILE A 333 -4.30 7.79 4.19
N ALA A 334 -3.14 7.31 3.76
CA ALA A 334 -3.02 6.22 2.81
C ALA A 334 -3.04 4.89 3.58
N LYS A 335 -4.25 4.43 3.90
CA LYS A 335 -4.50 3.17 4.60
C LYS A 335 -4.67 2.04 3.58
N ASP A 336 -3.57 1.35 3.25
CA ASP A 336 -3.58 0.36 2.16
C ASP A 336 -3.96 1.02 0.83
N GLY A 337 -3.25 2.10 0.48
CA GLY A 337 -3.46 2.89 -0.73
C GLY A 337 -2.21 3.70 -1.05
N THR A 338 -2.24 4.49 -2.11
CA THR A 338 -1.10 5.31 -2.52
C THR A 338 -1.56 6.70 -2.95
N LEU A 339 -0.97 7.73 -2.36
CA LEU A 339 -0.97 9.08 -2.93
C LEU A 339 0.31 9.25 -3.73
N ARG A 340 0.18 9.59 -5.01
CA ARG A 340 1.30 9.79 -5.93
C ARG A 340 1.33 11.24 -6.40
N LEU A 341 2.26 12.02 -5.88
CA LEU A 341 2.43 13.43 -6.25
C LEU A 341 3.54 13.57 -7.30
N LEU A 342 3.21 14.17 -8.44
CA LEU A 342 4.14 14.33 -9.58
C LEU A 342 4.50 15.79 -9.87
N GLY A 343 3.92 16.72 -9.13
CA GLY A 343 4.08 18.16 -9.34
C GLY A 343 4.44 18.91 -8.06
N SER A 344 4.08 20.19 -7.98
CA SER A 344 4.39 21.03 -6.82
C SER A 344 3.56 20.65 -5.60
N ILE A 345 4.21 20.62 -4.43
CA ILE A 345 3.62 20.25 -3.15
C ILE A 345 3.66 21.47 -2.21
N ASP A 346 2.51 21.86 -1.69
CA ASP A 346 2.34 22.82 -0.59
C ASP A 346 1.51 22.16 0.51
N HIS A 347 2.18 21.57 1.49
CA HIS A 347 1.54 20.79 2.54
C HIS A 347 1.74 21.45 3.90
N SER A 348 0.64 21.73 4.58
CA SER A 348 0.61 22.24 5.97
C SER A 348 -0.27 21.38 6.89
N GLY A 349 -0.71 20.19 6.45
CA GLY A 349 -1.62 19.30 7.16
C GLY A 349 -0.92 18.16 7.92
N TYR A 350 -1.71 17.14 8.29
CA TYR A 350 -1.24 15.84 8.75
C TYR A 350 -1.33 14.83 7.61
N ALA A 351 -0.39 13.90 7.56
CA ALA A 351 -0.39 12.77 6.64
C ALA A 351 0.11 11.50 7.34
N GLU A 352 -0.46 10.35 6.96
CA GLU A 352 -0.06 9.02 7.39
C GLU A 352 -0.04 8.08 6.17
N GLY A 353 0.99 7.26 6.04
CA GLY A 353 1.18 6.38 4.89
C GLY A 353 1.62 7.11 3.62
N VAL A 354 2.04 8.39 3.72
CA VAL A 354 2.49 9.21 2.59
C VAL A 354 3.85 9.83 2.93
N PRO A 355 4.98 9.12 2.71
CA PRO A 355 6.30 9.54 3.17
C PRO A 355 6.73 10.93 2.69
N GLU A 356 6.37 11.30 1.45
CA GLU A 356 6.69 12.62 0.88
C GLU A 356 5.98 13.77 1.59
N LEU A 357 4.80 13.54 2.17
CA LEU A 357 4.06 14.55 2.94
C LEU A 357 4.44 14.51 4.41
N GLU A 358 4.68 13.33 4.98
CA GLU A 358 5.24 13.12 6.32
C GLU A 358 6.56 13.87 6.54
N ALA A 359 7.40 13.94 5.51
CA ALA A 359 8.62 14.74 5.54
C ALA A 359 8.38 16.27 5.62
N LEU A 360 7.18 16.75 5.28
CA LEU A 360 6.82 18.18 5.24
C LEU A 360 5.98 18.63 6.46
N GLN A 361 5.55 17.70 7.30
CA GLN A 361 4.77 18.01 8.49
C GLN A 361 5.68 18.66 9.55
N GLY A 362 5.51 19.95 9.82
CA GLY A 362 6.15 20.62 10.96
C GLY A 362 5.48 20.24 12.29
N ASP A 363 6.18 20.42 13.41
CA ASP A 363 5.85 20.04 14.81
C ASP A 363 4.48 20.50 15.39
N ASN A 364 3.53 21.01 14.60
CA ASN A 364 2.27 21.63 15.05
C ASN A 364 1.00 20.85 14.67
N GLY A 365 0.98 19.54 14.92
CA GLY A 365 -0.23 18.70 14.87
C GLY A 365 -0.30 17.73 16.05
N GLY A 366 -0.38 18.21 17.29
CA GLY A 366 -0.31 17.33 18.48
C GLY A 366 -1.55 16.42 18.69
N PRO A 367 -1.54 15.58 19.74
CA PRO A 367 -0.51 14.66 20.20
C PRO A 367 -0.90 13.20 19.87
N GLY A 368 -0.04 12.47 19.16
CA GLY A 368 -0.04 11.01 19.08
C GLY A 368 1.14 10.45 19.89
N PRO A 369 1.04 9.30 20.57
CA PRO A 369 2.03 8.88 21.53
C PRO A 369 3.25 8.26 20.83
N GLY A 370 4.40 8.95 20.93
CA GLY A 370 5.70 8.30 21.03
C GLY A 370 6.42 7.93 19.74
N SER A 371 6.95 8.94 19.04
CA SER A 371 8.26 8.84 18.39
C SER A 371 8.83 10.25 18.27
N GLU A 372 9.92 10.54 19.01
CA GLU A 372 10.72 11.73 18.73
C GLU A 372 11.25 11.59 17.29
N GLN A 373 10.71 12.38 16.34
CA GLN A 373 11.11 12.30 14.94
C GLN A 373 12.48 12.93 14.76
N ARG A 374 13.37 12.22 14.06
CA ARG A 374 14.79 12.53 13.93
C ARG A 374 15.04 13.73 13.01
N ASP A 375 15.74 14.75 13.52
CA ASP A 375 16.23 15.89 12.76
C ASP A 375 17.43 15.47 11.87
N PHE A 376 17.40 15.83 10.58
CA PHE A 376 18.40 15.42 9.57
C PHE A 376 19.39 16.54 9.17
N ILE A 377 19.57 17.58 9.98
CA ILE A 377 20.51 18.69 9.69
C ILE A 377 21.94 18.17 9.43
N MET A 378 22.43 17.25 10.26
CA MET A 378 23.80 16.70 10.11
C MET A 378 23.91 15.82 8.87
N GLU A 379 22.90 14.98 8.63
CA GLU A 379 22.85 14.04 7.51
C GLU A 379 22.70 14.76 6.18
N THR A 380 21.99 15.87 6.13
CA THR A 380 21.90 16.73 4.95
C THR A 380 23.27 17.29 4.60
N THR A 381 24.02 17.77 5.59
CA THR A 381 25.39 18.26 5.40
C THR A 381 26.32 17.16 4.88
N ALA A 382 26.21 15.94 5.42
CA ALA A 382 26.97 14.78 4.96
C ALA A 382 26.60 14.39 3.51
N ALA A 383 25.30 14.38 3.19
CA ALA A 383 24.79 14.07 1.86
C ALA A 383 25.28 15.06 0.81
N GLU A 384 25.30 16.35 1.11
CA GLU A 384 25.82 17.41 0.22
C GLU A 384 27.32 17.22 -0.06
N LYS A 385 28.13 16.92 0.96
CA LYS A 385 29.56 16.63 0.77
C LYS A 385 29.78 15.39 -0.10
N LEU A 386 29.04 14.31 0.17
CA LEU A 386 29.13 13.09 -0.63
C LEU A 386 28.66 13.31 -2.07
N LYS A 387 27.66 14.17 -2.27
CA LYS A 387 27.20 14.55 -3.60
C LYS A 387 28.26 15.34 -4.35
N ALA A 388 28.89 16.32 -3.71
CA ALA A 388 29.98 17.11 -4.30
C ALA A 388 31.14 16.21 -4.78
N LEU A 389 31.42 15.13 -4.05
CA LEU A 389 32.40 14.11 -4.42
C LEU A 389 31.91 13.11 -5.48
N GLY A 390 30.66 13.19 -5.94
CA GLY A 390 30.11 12.23 -6.91
C GLY A 390 29.57 10.93 -6.28
N LEU A 391 29.65 10.77 -4.96
CA LEU A 391 29.39 9.51 -4.26
C LEU A 391 27.90 9.31 -3.92
N PHE A 392 27.15 10.38 -3.65
CA PHE A 392 25.73 10.30 -3.28
C PHE A 392 24.86 11.27 -4.09
N GLN A 393 24.31 10.78 -5.21
CA GLN A 393 23.59 11.61 -6.19
C GLN A 393 22.16 11.99 -5.80
N GLY A 394 21.65 11.48 -4.67
CA GLY A 394 20.23 11.56 -4.33
C GLY A 394 19.34 10.72 -5.25
N VAL A 395 18.04 11.01 -5.23
CA VAL A 395 16.98 10.30 -5.96
C VAL A 395 16.27 11.20 -6.99
N GLY A 396 16.63 12.48 -7.03
CA GLY A 396 15.99 13.47 -7.87
C GLY A 396 16.37 14.89 -7.44
N THR A 397 15.53 15.85 -7.82
CA THR A 397 15.71 17.27 -7.54
C THR A 397 14.49 17.80 -6.77
N ASN A 398 14.73 18.57 -5.71
CA ASN A 398 13.70 19.26 -4.96
C ASN A 398 13.14 20.44 -5.78
N PRO A 399 11.95 20.98 -5.46
CA PRO A 399 11.34 22.10 -6.20
C PRO A 399 12.18 23.38 -6.24
N ASP A 400 13.04 23.59 -5.24
CA ASP A 400 13.97 24.72 -5.16
C ASP A 400 15.25 24.53 -6.01
N GLY A 401 15.34 23.40 -6.75
CA GLY A 401 16.51 23.01 -7.54
C GLY A 401 17.59 22.27 -6.75
N SER A 402 17.42 22.05 -5.44
CA SER A 402 18.38 21.33 -4.61
C SER A 402 18.28 19.80 -4.77
N THR A 403 19.25 19.11 -4.17
CA THR A 403 19.36 17.64 -4.06
C THR A 403 18.17 16.98 -3.35
N ASN A 404 17.27 16.23 -4.02
CA ASN A 404 16.42 15.32 -3.24
C ASN A 404 17.26 14.10 -2.84
N PHE A 405 17.70 14.06 -1.58
CA PHE A 405 18.46 12.94 -1.04
C PHE A 405 17.60 11.80 -0.49
N ASP A 406 16.35 12.12 -0.14
CA ASP A 406 15.37 11.20 0.43
C ASP A 406 15.93 10.49 1.68
N LEU A 407 16.41 11.27 2.64
CA LEU A 407 17.16 10.78 3.81
C LEU A 407 16.27 10.02 4.81
N ALA A 408 14.97 10.31 4.83
CA ALA A 408 14.01 9.77 5.78
C ALA A 408 13.49 8.36 5.42
N ARG A 409 13.81 7.83 4.22
CA ARG A 409 13.41 6.47 3.85
C ARG A 409 14.52 5.44 4.05
N LYS A 410 14.10 4.17 4.15
CA LYS A 410 15.04 3.05 4.19
C LYS A 410 15.77 2.89 2.85
N PRO A 411 17.08 2.60 2.86
CA PRO A 411 17.82 2.33 1.64
C PRO A 411 17.46 0.95 1.09
N SER A 412 17.39 0.81 -0.24
CA SER A 412 17.33 -0.52 -0.85
C SER A 412 18.70 -1.19 -0.82
N ARG A 413 18.75 -2.52 -0.85
CA ARG A 413 19.99 -3.29 -0.98
C ARG A 413 20.76 -2.94 -2.25
N THR A 414 20.04 -2.59 -3.32
CA THR A 414 20.62 -2.10 -4.56
C THR A 414 21.30 -0.73 -4.39
N GLU A 415 20.70 0.19 -3.64
CA GLU A 415 21.32 1.49 -3.33
C GLU A 415 22.55 1.34 -2.43
N ALA A 416 22.49 0.46 -1.44
CA ALA A 416 23.63 0.11 -0.62
C ALA A 416 24.80 -0.45 -1.46
N LEU A 417 24.49 -1.27 -2.48
CA LEU A 417 25.50 -1.80 -3.40
C LEU A 417 26.10 -0.72 -4.30
N VAL A 418 25.29 0.22 -4.79
CA VAL A 418 25.80 1.38 -5.56
C VAL A 418 26.75 2.21 -4.70
N MET A 419 26.41 2.42 -3.42
CA MET A 419 27.31 3.09 -2.48
C MET A 419 28.63 2.36 -2.30
N LEU A 420 28.63 1.02 -2.18
CA LEU A 420 29.85 0.21 -2.18
C LEU A 420 30.72 0.50 -3.42
N ILE A 421 30.14 0.43 -4.61
CA ILE A 421 30.86 0.61 -5.88
C ILE A 421 31.46 2.02 -5.97
N ARG A 422 30.73 3.03 -5.51
CA ARG A 422 31.21 4.42 -5.48
C ARG A 422 32.33 4.61 -4.46
N LEU A 423 32.21 4.03 -3.27
CA LEU A 423 33.26 4.06 -2.25
C LEU A 423 34.50 3.25 -2.64
N LEU A 424 34.39 2.33 -3.61
CA LEU A 424 35.54 1.67 -4.25
C LEU A 424 36.16 2.48 -5.40
N GLY A 425 35.56 3.61 -5.78
CA GLY A 425 35.98 4.43 -6.93
C GLY A 425 35.66 3.79 -8.28
N LYS A 426 34.66 2.91 -8.34
CA LYS A 426 34.36 2.04 -9.50
C LYS A 426 33.07 2.39 -10.25
N ASP A 427 32.47 3.54 -9.96
CA ASP A 427 31.21 3.98 -10.58
C ASP A 427 31.30 4.05 -12.11
N ASN A 428 32.36 4.66 -12.64
CA ASN A 428 32.58 4.75 -14.09
C ASN A 428 32.83 3.38 -14.74
N GLU A 429 33.58 2.50 -14.08
CA GLU A 429 33.85 1.15 -14.58
C GLU A 429 32.57 0.31 -14.62
N ALA A 430 31.79 0.36 -13.53
CA ALA A 430 30.51 -0.34 -13.43
C ALA A 430 29.52 0.15 -14.51
N THR A 431 29.40 1.46 -14.72
CA THR A 431 28.40 2.02 -15.65
C THR A 431 28.78 1.93 -17.13
N SER A 432 30.08 1.98 -17.47
CA SER A 432 30.57 1.93 -18.86
C SER A 432 30.80 0.51 -19.40
N GLY A 433 30.91 -0.48 -18.51
CA GLY A 433 31.09 -1.88 -18.88
C GLY A 433 29.80 -2.56 -19.36
N SER A 434 29.96 -3.79 -19.85
CA SER A 434 28.85 -4.70 -20.12
C SER A 434 29.07 -5.93 -19.26
N TRP A 435 28.15 -6.16 -18.33
CA TRP A 435 28.26 -7.17 -17.29
C TRP A 435 27.08 -8.12 -17.37
N THR A 436 27.27 -9.34 -16.89
CA THR A 436 26.23 -10.38 -16.89
C THR A 436 25.95 -10.86 -15.47
N HIS A 437 24.69 -11.14 -15.18
CA HIS A 437 24.28 -11.77 -13.92
C HIS A 437 23.05 -12.67 -14.12
N PRO A 438 22.83 -13.67 -13.25
CA PRO A 438 21.68 -14.56 -13.35
C PRO A 438 20.38 -14.00 -12.73
N PHE A 439 20.46 -12.82 -12.09
CA PHE A 439 19.34 -12.27 -11.31
C PHE A 439 18.21 -11.71 -12.18
N THR A 440 16.96 -12.06 -11.86
CA THR A 440 15.77 -11.65 -12.62
C THR A 440 14.98 -10.51 -11.96
N ASP A 441 15.30 -10.18 -10.71
CA ASP A 441 14.59 -9.20 -9.87
C ASP A 441 15.28 -7.82 -9.81
N VAL A 442 16.33 -7.62 -10.60
CA VAL A 442 17.11 -6.38 -10.64
C VAL A 442 16.44 -5.34 -11.55
N PRO A 443 16.19 -4.11 -11.08
CA PRO A 443 15.62 -3.08 -11.93
C PRO A 443 16.64 -2.59 -12.97
N LYS A 444 16.17 -2.24 -14.16
CA LYS A 444 17.01 -1.87 -15.32
C LYS A 444 18.06 -0.77 -15.03
N TRP A 445 17.76 0.18 -14.16
CA TRP A 445 18.70 1.26 -13.81
C TRP A 445 19.93 0.75 -13.03
N ALA A 446 19.79 -0.38 -12.32
CA ALA A 446 20.83 -0.96 -11.49
C ALA A 446 21.55 -2.15 -12.14
N ASP A 447 21.10 -2.59 -13.32
CA ASP A 447 21.57 -3.79 -14.02
C ASP A 447 23.10 -3.82 -14.16
N ASN A 448 23.70 -2.74 -14.68
CA ASN A 448 25.15 -2.61 -14.81
C ASN A 448 25.89 -2.64 -13.46
N TYR A 449 25.33 -2.01 -12.41
CA TYR A 449 25.93 -2.00 -11.08
C TYR A 449 25.90 -3.40 -10.44
N VAL A 450 24.76 -4.09 -10.53
CA VAL A 450 24.62 -5.45 -9.99
C VAL A 450 25.48 -6.43 -10.78
N GLY A 451 25.53 -6.30 -12.11
CA GLY A 451 26.38 -7.12 -12.97
C GLY A 451 27.86 -6.95 -12.64
N TYR A 452 28.33 -5.69 -12.53
CA TYR A 452 29.71 -5.41 -12.12
C TYR A 452 30.04 -6.04 -10.76
N ALA A 453 29.15 -5.87 -9.77
CA ALA A 453 29.34 -6.44 -8.45
C ALA A 453 29.32 -7.97 -8.43
N TYR A 454 28.50 -8.59 -9.29
CA TYR A 454 28.41 -10.04 -9.42
C TYR A 454 29.72 -10.62 -10.00
N GLU A 455 30.19 -10.09 -11.13
CA GLU A 455 31.40 -10.59 -11.79
C GLU A 455 32.68 -10.34 -10.96
N ASN A 456 32.74 -9.20 -10.26
CA ASN A 456 33.84 -8.86 -9.35
C ASN A 456 33.69 -9.46 -7.94
N LYS A 457 32.65 -10.28 -7.70
CA LYS A 457 32.40 -10.97 -6.42
C LYS A 457 32.29 -10.02 -5.21
N LEU A 458 31.74 -8.84 -5.43
CA LEU A 458 31.49 -7.83 -4.39
C LEU A 458 30.21 -8.12 -3.59
N THR A 459 29.31 -8.95 -4.12
CA THR A 459 28.05 -9.33 -3.47
C THR A 459 27.59 -10.72 -3.91
N ASN A 460 26.70 -11.32 -3.12
CA ASN A 460 25.95 -12.53 -3.47
C ASN A 460 24.45 -12.20 -3.54
N GLY A 461 23.72 -12.91 -4.39
CA GLY A 461 22.26 -12.90 -4.37
C GLY A 461 21.70 -13.67 -3.19
N ILE A 462 20.41 -13.49 -2.93
CA ILE A 462 19.66 -14.29 -1.94
C ILE A 462 19.34 -15.69 -2.47
N SER A 463 19.39 -15.88 -3.79
CA SER A 463 19.24 -17.18 -4.45
C SER A 463 20.10 -17.25 -5.73
N ALA A 464 20.02 -18.37 -6.45
CA ALA A 464 20.73 -18.53 -7.72
C ALA A 464 20.24 -17.55 -8.81
N THR A 465 18.99 -17.07 -8.71
CA THR A 465 18.33 -16.23 -9.72
C THR A 465 17.76 -14.94 -9.16
N GLU A 466 17.96 -14.64 -7.88
CA GLU A 466 17.49 -13.41 -7.26
C GLU A 466 18.60 -12.72 -6.48
N PHE A 467 18.74 -11.42 -6.71
CA PHE A 467 19.65 -10.57 -5.98
C PHE A 467 19.10 -10.23 -4.59
N GLY A 468 17.78 -10.00 -4.49
CA GLY A 468 17.10 -9.47 -3.32
C GLY A 468 17.18 -7.95 -3.28
N THR A 469 16.21 -7.27 -3.88
CA THR A 469 16.19 -5.80 -4.04
C THR A 469 15.47 -5.04 -2.91
N GLY A 470 15.03 -5.74 -1.86
CA GLY A 470 14.37 -5.15 -0.70
C GLY A 470 15.28 -4.26 0.15
N THR A 471 14.82 -3.91 1.35
CA THR A 471 15.51 -3.00 2.27
C THR A 471 16.88 -3.54 2.72
N ALA A 472 17.90 -2.67 2.74
CA ALA A 472 19.19 -2.98 3.34
C ALA A 472 19.16 -2.79 4.86
N SER A 473 19.65 -3.77 5.62
CA SER A 473 19.92 -3.59 7.05
C SER A 473 21.21 -2.80 7.28
N TYR A 474 21.34 -2.17 8.46
CA TYR A 474 22.57 -1.47 8.84
C TYR A 474 23.80 -2.39 8.76
N LYS A 475 23.67 -3.67 9.14
CA LYS A 475 24.74 -4.67 9.06
C LYS A 475 25.17 -4.95 7.62
N THR A 476 24.21 -5.00 6.70
CA THR A 476 24.52 -5.14 5.26
C THR A 476 25.35 -3.95 4.80
N TYR A 477 24.96 -2.74 5.22
CA TYR A 477 25.66 -1.53 4.83
C TYR A 477 27.07 -1.43 5.42
N LEU A 478 27.23 -1.68 6.72
CA LEU A 478 28.54 -1.68 7.38
C LEU A 478 29.49 -2.70 6.75
N THR A 479 29.01 -3.89 6.42
CA THR A 479 29.81 -4.91 5.72
C THR A 479 30.33 -4.40 4.37
N PHE A 480 29.48 -3.71 3.60
CA PHE A 480 29.91 -3.12 2.35
C PHE A 480 30.97 -2.03 2.56
N VAL A 481 30.76 -1.11 3.51
CA VAL A 481 31.73 -0.06 3.80
C VAL A 481 33.07 -0.65 4.28
N LEU A 482 33.06 -1.69 5.11
CA LEU A 482 34.28 -2.41 5.53
C LEU A 482 35.03 -3.05 4.36
N ARG A 483 34.31 -3.60 3.38
CA ARG A 483 34.92 -4.10 2.13
C ARG A 483 35.57 -2.98 1.32
N ALA A 484 34.94 -1.81 1.25
CA ALA A 484 35.53 -0.64 0.59
C ALA A 484 36.84 -0.19 1.26
N LEU A 485 36.94 -0.34 2.58
CA LEU A 485 38.15 -0.06 3.38
C LEU A 485 39.21 -1.17 3.31
N GLY A 486 38.97 -2.25 2.57
CA GLY A 486 39.90 -3.35 2.36
C GLY A 486 39.81 -4.49 3.40
N TYR A 487 38.81 -4.48 4.28
CA TYR A 487 38.55 -5.58 5.21
C TYR A 487 37.73 -6.69 4.56
N SER A 488 37.99 -7.93 4.97
CA SER A 488 37.41 -9.15 4.38
C SER A 488 36.58 -9.93 5.40
N ASP A 489 35.31 -10.13 5.08
CA ASP A 489 34.41 -11.05 5.78
C ASP A 489 34.56 -12.52 5.32
N LYS A 490 35.33 -12.75 4.23
CA LYS A 490 35.53 -14.09 3.68
C LYS A 490 36.21 -15.00 4.69
N GLY A 491 35.49 -16.06 5.10
CA GLY A 491 35.98 -17.03 6.07
C GLY A 491 36.14 -16.47 7.48
N GLY A 492 35.56 -15.30 7.79
CA GLY A 492 35.69 -14.67 9.10
C GLY A 492 37.08 -14.12 9.41
N VAL A 493 37.88 -13.79 8.38
CA VAL A 493 39.29 -13.40 8.54
C VAL A 493 39.44 -12.10 9.33
N ASP A 494 38.72 -11.05 8.94
CA ASP A 494 38.76 -9.76 9.67
C ASP A 494 37.49 -9.53 10.50
N PHE A 495 36.34 -9.95 9.98
CA PHE A 495 35.03 -9.87 10.65
C PHE A 495 34.06 -10.90 10.05
N THR A 496 32.87 -11.05 10.63
CA THR A 496 31.79 -11.87 10.06
C THR A 496 30.71 -10.97 9.47
N TRP A 497 30.20 -11.31 8.28
CA TRP A 497 29.30 -10.45 7.49
C TRP A 497 27.98 -10.05 8.20
N ASP A 498 27.50 -10.84 9.16
CA ASP A 498 26.30 -10.55 9.97
C ASP A 498 26.63 -10.01 11.38
N MET A 499 27.92 -9.78 11.66
CA MET A 499 28.46 -9.19 12.88
C MET A 499 29.59 -8.17 12.56
N PRO A 500 29.31 -7.12 11.77
CA PRO A 500 30.32 -6.10 11.43
C PRO A 500 30.60 -5.11 12.58
N ASP A 501 29.78 -5.14 13.62
CA ASP A 501 29.65 -4.08 14.62
C ASP A 501 30.99 -3.76 15.33
N ASP A 502 31.68 -4.77 15.87
CA ASP A 502 32.92 -4.55 16.63
C ASP A 502 34.01 -3.89 15.79
N LEU A 503 34.18 -4.34 14.54
CA LEU A 503 35.20 -3.78 13.65
C LEU A 503 34.82 -2.37 13.21
N ALA A 504 33.57 -2.16 12.77
CA ALA A 504 33.08 -0.87 12.33
C ALA A 504 33.19 0.22 13.42
N LEU A 505 32.94 -0.16 14.68
CA LEU A 505 33.13 0.72 15.82
C LEU A 505 34.62 1.03 16.05
N SER A 506 35.48 0.01 16.00
CA SER A 506 36.92 0.16 16.28
C SER A 506 37.67 1.08 15.30
N ILE A 507 37.19 1.16 14.06
CA ILE A 507 37.78 2.01 13.01
C ILE A 507 37.03 3.33 12.80
N GLY A 508 36.01 3.59 13.62
CA GLY A 508 35.32 4.89 13.68
C GLY A 508 34.32 5.16 12.55
N ILE A 509 33.77 4.13 11.90
CA ILE A 509 32.75 4.31 10.83
C ILE A 509 31.30 4.25 11.33
N MET A 510 31.09 3.91 12.61
CA MET A 510 29.80 4.17 13.28
C MET A 510 29.79 5.60 13.81
N SER A 511 29.08 6.49 13.11
CA SER A 511 28.90 7.86 13.56
C SER A 511 27.99 7.93 14.79
N GLU A 512 28.15 8.96 15.62
CA GLU A 512 27.33 9.20 16.82
C GLU A 512 25.83 9.37 16.48
N GLY A 513 25.52 9.86 15.28
CA GLY A 513 24.15 10.01 14.80
C GLY A 513 23.56 8.77 14.15
N MET A 514 24.28 7.64 14.02
CA MET A 514 23.77 6.45 13.32
C MET A 514 22.73 5.68 14.16
N HIS A 515 21.60 5.32 13.55
CA HIS A 515 20.57 4.45 14.12
C HIS A 515 20.68 3.01 13.59
N HIS A 516 20.45 2.03 14.47
CA HIS A 516 20.57 0.59 14.13
C HIS A 516 19.23 -0.04 13.73
N GLU A 517 18.17 0.17 14.53
CA GLU A 517 16.86 -0.48 14.33
C GLU A 517 16.00 0.23 13.27
N ASP A 518 16.13 1.56 13.17
CA ASP A 518 15.52 2.38 12.12
C ASP A 518 16.59 2.94 11.18
N PHE A 519 17.22 2.05 10.43
CA PHE A 519 18.32 2.39 9.53
C PHE A 519 17.79 3.02 8.23
N LEU A 520 18.12 4.30 8.03
CA LEU A 520 17.65 5.13 6.94
C LEU A 520 18.79 5.54 6.00
N ARG A 521 18.45 6.19 4.89
CA ARG A 521 19.43 6.82 3.99
C ARG A 521 20.22 7.93 4.69
N ALA A 522 19.63 8.55 5.72
CA ALA A 522 20.32 9.41 6.69
C ALA A 522 21.55 8.72 7.32
N ASP A 523 21.42 7.47 7.74
CA ASP A 523 22.53 6.72 8.34
C ASP A 523 23.58 6.31 7.31
N VAL A 524 23.13 5.96 6.10
CA VAL A 524 24.00 5.65 4.97
C VAL A 524 24.98 6.80 4.71
N VAL A 525 24.50 8.05 4.70
CA VAL A 525 25.38 9.20 4.44
C VAL A 525 26.34 9.47 5.58
N LEU A 526 25.93 9.34 6.85
CA LEU A 526 26.85 9.52 7.97
C LEU A 526 27.96 8.46 8.00
N VAL A 527 27.60 7.19 7.81
CA VAL A 527 28.57 6.09 7.77
C VAL A 527 29.53 6.26 6.60
N SER A 528 29.03 6.71 5.44
CA SER A 528 29.88 6.96 4.26
C SER A 528 30.84 8.12 4.47
N GLU A 529 30.38 9.22 5.08
CA GLU A 529 31.23 10.36 5.40
C GLU A 529 32.29 9.97 6.44
N ALA A 530 31.93 9.20 7.46
CA ALA A 530 32.89 8.67 8.42
C ALA A 530 33.92 7.76 7.73
N ALA A 531 33.48 6.91 6.81
CA ALA A 531 34.37 6.02 6.05
C ALA A 531 35.39 6.78 5.18
N LEU A 532 35.03 7.93 4.61
CA LEU A 532 35.97 8.76 3.85
C LEU A 532 37.19 9.19 4.69
N ASN A 533 36.99 9.39 5.99
CA ASN A 533 38.04 9.78 6.93
C ASN A 533 38.75 8.59 7.59
N ALA A 534 38.23 7.37 7.42
CA ALA A 534 38.82 6.18 8.00
C ALA A 534 40.05 5.72 7.21
N MET A 535 41.04 5.20 7.93
CA MET A 535 42.23 4.59 7.32
C MET A 535 41.86 3.26 6.68
N LEU A 536 42.44 2.98 5.52
CA LEU A 536 42.39 1.66 4.91
C LEU A 536 43.03 0.61 5.83
N LYS A 537 42.63 -0.65 5.65
CA LYS A 537 43.16 -1.78 6.43
C LYS A 537 44.69 -1.87 6.44
N ASP A 538 45.34 -1.54 5.33
CA ASP A 538 46.80 -1.58 5.21
C ASP A 538 47.51 -0.39 5.87
N GLY A 539 46.75 0.58 6.38
CA GLY A 539 47.24 1.78 7.05
C GLY A 539 47.94 2.77 6.12
N SER A 540 47.79 2.61 4.79
CA SER A 540 48.49 3.42 3.80
C SER A 540 47.96 4.86 3.75
N ASN A 541 46.64 5.01 3.59
CA ASN A 541 45.94 6.27 3.34
C ASN A 541 44.52 6.25 3.93
N SER A 542 43.85 7.42 3.98
CA SER A 542 42.39 7.47 4.18
C SER A 542 41.64 6.97 2.93
N LEU A 543 40.38 6.57 3.07
CA LEU A 543 39.56 6.20 1.90
C LEU A 543 39.42 7.36 0.91
N LEU A 544 39.29 8.59 1.40
CA LEU A 544 39.23 9.78 0.54
C LEU A 544 40.53 9.97 -0.25
N ASP A 545 41.68 9.87 0.39
CA ASP A 545 42.98 9.99 -0.29
C ASP A 545 43.12 8.94 -1.39
N LYS A 546 42.71 7.71 -1.11
CA LYS A 546 42.68 6.64 -2.11
C LYS A 546 41.76 6.96 -3.29
N LEU A 547 40.55 7.45 -3.05
CA LEU A 547 39.62 7.83 -4.11
C LEU A 547 40.15 8.98 -4.98
N ILE A 548 40.93 9.89 -4.39
CA ILE A 548 41.61 10.98 -5.11
C ILE A 548 42.77 10.43 -5.95
N GLU A 549 43.61 9.56 -5.36
CA GLU A 549 44.72 8.91 -6.07
C GLU A 549 44.25 8.05 -7.25
N ASP A 550 43.13 7.35 -7.09
CA ASP A 550 42.51 6.54 -8.14
C ASP A 550 41.75 7.40 -9.18
N GLY A 551 41.67 8.72 -8.98
CA GLY A 551 40.98 9.65 -9.88
C GLY A 551 39.45 9.52 -9.88
N ALA A 552 38.89 8.87 -8.85
CA ALA A 552 37.45 8.66 -8.71
C ALA A 552 36.71 9.90 -8.18
N VAL A 553 37.37 10.73 -7.36
CA VAL A 553 36.84 11.99 -6.81
C VAL A 553 37.88 13.10 -6.91
N THR A 554 37.45 14.37 -6.87
CA THR A 554 38.33 15.54 -6.91
C THR A 554 38.74 16.01 -5.51
N GLN A 555 39.87 16.73 -5.42
CA GLN A 555 40.49 17.19 -4.16
C GLN A 555 39.72 18.32 -3.43
N THR A 556 38.58 18.77 -3.96
CA THR A 556 37.73 19.82 -3.37
C THR A 556 36.25 19.44 -3.52
N PRO A 557 35.42 19.67 -2.48
CA PRO A 557 33.96 19.78 -2.64
C PRO A 557 33.57 20.95 -3.55
#